data_AF-A0AAE3K6Q3-F1
#
_entry.id   AF-A0AAE3K6Q3-F1
#
_cell.length_a   1.000
_cell.length_b   1.000
_cell.length_c   1.000
_cell.angle_alpha   90.00
_cell.angle_beta   90.00
_cell.angle_gamma   90.00
#
_symmetry.space_group_name_H-M   'P 1'
#
loop_
_entity.id
_entity.type
_entity.pdbx_description
1 polymer ?
#
loop_
_entity_poly.entity_id
_entity_poly.type
_entity_poly.pdbx_seq_one_letter_code
_entity_poly.pdbx_strand_id
1 'polypeptide(L)'
;MTLLPVDTDVLEDVCRDIAQDNYGFVYVADQKKELKSGYESADVGLLNARSLTASELREALTGMTADEFVDLDQLRDGVFYVDPFGVKGNMNITRELTNLFGQRLVVTGETLRSRFSLAIDDLDFFVDELAERDYVRRITAGKRDYYTIGPQLKEHADDVGLDSRLQSEASDGKIAHGDLESVIDVAATSDVIRYLDREGYIVDLDGEYLVEEAIDEYAQFLATEIEEAVENEFEGSSYVLRSGEFEQVVENEIDTRFDVLSKARTVRPEILEGARDTLTDRLGLEHGREMVEVVEPFRAVAEDHARRIRSEVKAETDQLPGTLPEWIELAEDHFEELQVSSTTAVNEHVRDAVRERYRSLVNEEEFGGMAE
;
A
#
# COMPACT_ATOMS: atom_id res chain seq x y z
N MET A 1 50.27 7.07 -51.27
CA MET A 1 50.23 7.47 -49.85
C MET A 1 50.02 6.21 -49.07
N THR A 2 50.97 5.86 -48.20
CA THR A 2 50.81 4.79 -47.23
C THR A 2 49.68 5.20 -46.28
N LEU A 3 48.58 4.43 -46.29
CA LEU A 3 47.55 4.52 -45.27
C LEU A 3 48.22 4.13 -43.96
N LEU A 4 48.42 5.10 -43.08
CA LEU A 4 48.89 4.84 -41.72
C LEU A 4 47.76 4.16 -40.94
N PRO A 5 48.05 3.21 -40.04
CA PRO A 5 47.04 2.56 -39.22
C PRO A 5 46.30 3.57 -38.33
N VAL A 6 45.09 3.23 -37.92
CA VAL A 6 44.31 3.98 -36.93
C VAL A 6 44.80 3.59 -35.54
N ASP A 7 44.94 4.57 -34.65
CA ASP A 7 45.26 4.36 -33.25
C ASP A 7 44.01 3.87 -32.51
N THR A 8 43.92 2.56 -32.29
CA THR A 8 42.73 1.93 -31.69
C THR A 8 42.55 2.30 -30.23
N ASP A 9 43.63 2.54 -29.49
CA ASP A 9 43.59 2.90 -28.07
C ASP A 9 42.99 4.30 -27.91
N VAL A 10 43.47 5.26 -28.71
CA VAL A 10 42.91 6.61 -28.73
C VAL A 10 41.45 6.61 -29.20
N LEU A 11 41.11 5.78 -30.18
CA LEU A 11 39.74 5.67 -30.67
C LEU A 11 38.82 5.02 -29.64
N GLU A 12 39.31 4.06 -28.85
CA GLU A 12 38.59 3.46 -27.73
C GLU A 12 38.28 4.50 -26.66
N ASP A 13 39.29 5.29 -26.25
CA ASP A 13 39.12 6.37 -25.26
C ASP A 13 38.04 7.37 -25.70
N VAL A 14 38.08 7.79 -26.97
CA VAL A 14 37.06 8.70 -27.53
C VAL A 14 35.67 8.04 -27.55
N CYS A 15 35.58 6.74 -27.86
CA CYS A 15 34.31 6.02 -27.81
C CYS A 15 33.78 5.89 -26.38
N ARG A 16 34.65 5.63 -25.40
CA ARG A 16 34.28 5.54 -23.98
C ARG A 16 33.76 6.88 -23.46
N ASP A 17 34.42 7.99 -23.82
CA ASP A 17 33.97 9.33 -23.46
C ASP A 17 32.58 9.64 -24.02
N ILE A 18 32.37 9.40 -25.32
CA ILE A 18 31.08 9.62 -25.99
C ILE A 18 30.00 8.70 -25.41
N ALA A 19 30.33 7.42 -25.17
CA ALA A 19 29.40 6.46 -24.58
C ALA A 19 29.00 6.86 -23.15
N GLN A 20 29.91 7.41 -22.35
CA GLN A 20 29.62 7.86 -20.99
C GLN A 20 28.54 8.96 -20.96
N ASP A 21 28.57 9.87 -21.93
CA ASP A 21 27.58 10.93 -22.07
C ASP A 21 26.26 10.46 -22.70
N ASN A 22 26.30 9.34 -23.44
CA ASN A 22 25.16 8.77 -24.17
C ASN A 22 24.73 7.39 -23.65
N TYR A 23 24.89 7.16 -22.34
CA TYR A 23 24.39 5.98 -21.64
C TYR A 23 24.84 4.62 -22.23
N GLY A 24 26.06 4.59 -22.74
CA GLY A 24 26.71 3.43 -23.33
C GLY A 24 26.68 3.40 -24.86
N PHE A 25 25.89 4.24 -25.52
CA PHE A 25 25.72 4.17 -26.99
C PHE A 25 26.63 5.12 -27.77
N VAL A 26 27.21 4.59 -28.85
CA VAL A 26 27.93 5.37 -29.86
C VAL A 26 27.23 5.24 -31.21
N TYR A 27 26.53 6.31 -31.61
CA TYR A 27 25.83 6.44 -32.88
C TYR A 27 26.73 7.14 -33.90
N VAL A 28 27.41 6.37 -34.75
CA VAL A 28 28.38 6.93 -35.72
C VAL A 28 27.74 7.93 -36.68
N ALA A 29 26.47 7.77 -37.02
CA ALA A 29 25.76 8.71 -37.89
C ALA A 29 25.64 10.11 -37.27
N ASP A 30 25.35 10.19 -35.98
CA ASP A 30 25.07 11.43 -35.26
C ASP A 30 26.34 12.05 -34.67
N GLN A 31 27.23 11.21 -34.14
CA GLN A 31 28.43 11.60 -33.40
C GLN A 31 29.70 11.63 -34.28
N LYS A 32 29.58 11.47 -35.61
CA LYS A 32 30.72 11.45 -36.54
C LYS A 32 31.70 12.61 -36.34
N LYS A 33 31.19 13.82 -36.11
CA LYS A 33 32.03 15.03 -35.94
C LYS A 33 32.79 14.98 -34.62
N GLU A 34 32.16 14.46 -33.59
CA GLU A 34 32.72 14.34 -32.25
C GLU A 34 33.77 13.24 -32.20
N LEU A 35 33.46 12.04 -32.71
CA LEU A 35 34.44 10.95 -32.90
C LEU A 35 35.67 11.42 -33.66
N LYS A 36 35.45 12.11 -34.79
CA LYS A 36 36.52 12.63 -35.61
C LYS A 36 37.32 13.70 -34.88
N SER A 37 36.66 14.67 -34.24
CA SER A 37 37.33 15.75 -33.54
C SER A 37 38.13 15.24 -32.34
N GLY A 38 37.58 14.31 -31.55
CA GLY A 38 38.24 13.68 -30.42
C GLY A 38 39.53 12.99 -30.87
N TYR A 39 39.43 12.10 -31.85
CA TYR A 39 40.57 11.38 -32.40
C TYR A 39 41.63 12.30 -33.02
N GLU A 40 41.22 13.29 -33.83
CA GLU A 40 42.16 14.22 -34.50
C GLU A 40 42.84 15.21 -33.53
N SER A 41 42.22 15.46 -32.39
CA SER A 41 42.78 16.33 -31.34
C SER A 41 43.70 15.60 -30.37
N ALA A 42 43.63 14.27 -30.33
CA ALA A 42 44.44 13.42 -29.46
C ALA A 42 45.85 13.17 -30.04
N ASP A 43 46.79 12.81 -29.15
CA ASP A 43 48.16 12.51 -29.55
C ASP A 43 48.29 11.07 -30.06
N VAL A 44 47.94 10.87 -31.33
CA VAL A 44 48.03 9.58 -32.04
C VAL A 44 49.47 9.24 -32.51
N GLY A 45 50.47 10.06 -32.15
CA GLY A 45 51.86 9.85 -32.54
C GLY A 45 52.15 10.07 -34.04
N LEU A 46 53.36 9.66 -34.47
CA LEU A 46 53.84 9.83 -35.87
C LEU A 46 53.58 8.61 -36.76
N LEU A 47 53.24 7.48 -36.16
CA LEU A 47 53.05 6.20 -36.85
C LEU A 47 51.59 5.91 -37.22
N ASN A 48 50.64 6.66 -36.64
CA ASN A 48 49.22 6.47 -36.87
C ASN A 48 48.63 7.62 -37.71
N ALA A 49 47.45 7.37 -38.29
CA ALA A 49 46.73 8.36 -39.07
C ALA A 49 46.31 9.53 -38.18
N ARG A 50 46.62 10.77 -38.60
CA ARG A 50 46.23 12.02 -37.90
C ARG A 50 44.85 12.54 -38.26
N SER A 51 44.23 11.97 -39.29
CA SER A 51 42.91 12.35 -39.77
C SER A 51 42.21 11.13 -40.32
N LEU A 52 40.93 11.00 -40.00
CA LEU A 52 40.10 9.88 -40.43
C LEU A 52 39.02 10.35 -41.40
N THR A 53 38.87 9.62 -42.49
CA THR A 53 37.67 9.64 -43.31
C THR A 53 36.54 8.88 -42.62
N ALA A 54 35.31 9.08 -43.08
CA ALA A 54 34.14 8.40 -42.52
C ALA A 54 34.20 6.87 -42.68
N SER A 55 34.81 6.41 -43.76
CA SER A 55 35.03 4.99 -44.05
C SER A 55 36.11 4.40 -43.15
N GLU A 56 37.24 5.09 -43.00
CA GLU A 56 38.34 4.63 -42.12
C GLU A 56 37.90 4.56 -40.66
N LEU A 57 37.12 5.54 -40.19
CA LEU A 57 36.54 5.52 -38.84
C LEU A 57 35.63 4.30 -38.64
N ARG A 58 34.74 4.00 -39.58
CA ARG A 58 33.83 2.84 -39.48
C ARG A 58 34.57 1.51 -39.55
N GLU A 59 35.55 1.41 -40.44
CA GLU A 59 36.38 0.22 -40.59
C GLU A 59 37.21 -0.03 -39.32
N ALA A 60 37.76 1.02 -38.73
CA ALA A 60 38.48 0.93 -37.45
C ALA A 60 37.56 0.47 -36.31
N LEU A 61 36.39 1.09 -36.13
CA LEU A 61 35.44 0.70 -35.08
C LEU A 61 34.95 -0.74 -35.24
N THR A 62 34.64 -1.17 -36.47
CA THR A 62 34.24 -2.56 -36.76
C THR A 62 35.40 -3.54 -36.54
N GLY A 63 36.64 -3.10 -36.79
CA GLY A 63 37.84 -3.90 -36.50
C GLY A 63 38.08 -4.06 -35.00
N MET A 64 37.81 -3.01 -34.21
CA MET A 64 37.96 -3.00 -32.75
C MET A 64 37.01 -3.98 -32.06
N THR A 65 35.79 -4.16 -32.56
CA THR A 65 34.84 -5.12 -31.96
C THR A 65 35.23 -6.59 -32.16
N ALA A 66 36.24 -6.88 -32.98
CA ALA A 66 36.80 -8.23 -33.13
C ALA A 66 37.96 -8.49 -32.15
N ASP A 67 38.39 -7.48 -31.40
CA ASP A 67 39.47 -7.56 -30.42
C ASP A 67 38.89 -7.88 -29.03
N GLU A 68 39.35 -8.97 -28.42
CA GLU A 68 38.89 -9.40 -27.08
C GLU A 68 39.37 -8.49 -25.94
N PHE A 69 40.31 -7.58 -26.23
CA PHE A 69 40.85 -6.62 -25.25
C PHE A 69 40.19 -5.25 -25.31
N VAL A 70 39.25 -5.03 -26.23
CA VAL A 70 38.53 -3.77 -26.38
C VAL A 70 37.09 -3.94 -25.89
N ASP A 71 36.69 -3.14 -24.90
CA ASP A 71 35.33 -3.14 -24.35
C ASP A 71 34.34 -2.39 -25.27
N LEU A 72 34.20 -2.83 -26.52
CA LEU A 72 33.34 -2.23 -27.54
C LEU A 72 32.56 -3.31 -28.31
N ASP A 73 31.24 -3.32 -28.13
CA ASP A 73 30.35 -4.24 -28.83
C ASP A 73 29.65 -3.56 -30.01
N GLN A 74 29.53 -4.28 -31.13
CA GLN A 74 28.74 -3.81 -32.27
C GLN A 74 27.33 -4.38 -32.20
N LEU A 75 26.34 -3.51 -31.97
CA LEU A 75 24.92 -3.91 -31.95
C LEU A 75 24.36 -4.06 -33.37
N ARG A 76 24.69 -3.10 -34.23
CA ARG A 76 24.26 -3.05 -35.64
C ARG A 76 25.16 -2.11 -36.45
N ASP A 77 24.96 -2.05 -37.76
CA ASP A 77 25.78 -1.18 -38.63
C ASP A 77 25.75 0.28 -38.14
N GLY A 78 26.93 0.80 -37.78
CA GLY A 78 27.11 2.16 -37.30
C GLY A 78 26.63 2.45 -35.86
N VAL A 79 26.27 1.44 -35.07
CA VAL A 79 25.89 1.58 -33.66
C VAL A 79 26.73 0.64 -32.81
N PHE A 80 27.43 1.22 -31.84
CA PHE A 80 28.30 0.51 -30.92
C PHE A 80 27.87 0.75 -29.48
N TYR A 81 28.22 -0.18 -28.59
CA TYR A 81 27.93 -0.13 -27.17
C TYR A 81 29.20 -0.31 -26.36
N VAL A 82 29.33 0.49 -25.30
CA VAL A 82 30.38 0.40 -24.28
C VAL A 82 29.66 0.35 -22.94
N ASP A 83 29.92 -0.67 -22.11
CA ASP A 83 29.25 -0.83 -20.81
C ASP A 83 29.48 0.41 -19.92
N PRO A 84 28.43 1.22 -19.65
CA PRO A 84 28.56 2.44 -18.86
C PRO A 84 28.54 2.18 -17.35
N PHE A 85 28.19 0.97 -16.89
CA PHE A 85 28.00 0.60 -15.49
C PHE A 85 29.29 0.20 -14.79
N GLY A 86 30.31 -0.23 -15.54
CA GLY A 86 31.64 -0.59 -15.01
C GLY A 86 32.50 0.61 -14.58
N VAL A 87 32.12 1.83 -14.98
CA VAL A 87 32.91 3.05 -14.76
C VAL A 87 32.63 3.61 -13.37
N LYS A 88 33.60 3.51 -12.44
CA LYS A 88 33.49 4.06 -11.08
C LYS A 88 33.11 5.54 -11.11
N GLY A 89 31.93 5.86 -10.55
CA GLY A 89 31.43 7.24 -10.42
C GLY A 89 30.46 7.68 -11.51
N ASN A 90 30.21 6.86 -12.54
CA ASN A 90 29.15 7.12 -13.49
C ASN A 90 27.78 6.78 -12.87
N MET A 91 27.12 7.79 -12.30
CA MET A 91 25.77 7.66 -11.73
C MET A 91 24.71 8.30 -12.63
N ASN A 92 25.02 8.57 -13.91
CA ASN A 92 24.10 9.26 -14.81
C ASN A 92 22.85 8.40 -15.02
N ILE A 93 23.00 7.12 -15.39
CA ILE A 93 21.85 6.20 -15.56
C ILE A 93 21.04 6.10 -14.27
N THR A 94 21.70 5.85 -13.14
CA THR A 94 21.07 5.75 -11.82
C THR A 94 20.25 7.00 -11.51
N ARG A 95 20.82 8.21 -11.62
CA ARG A 95 20.12 9.47 -11.34
C ARG A 95 18.93 9.69 -12.27
N GLU A 96 19.09 9.37 -13.54
CA GLU A 96 18.04 9.57 -14.55
C GLU A 96 16.86 8.63 -14.29
N LEU A 97 17.14 7.36 -13.92
CA LEU A 97 16.13 6.39 -13.51
C LEU A 97 15.49 6.76 -12.17
N THR A 98 16.27 7.15 -11.15
CA THR A 98 15.71 7.60 -9.87
C THR A 98 14.81 8.81 -10.05
N ASN A 99 15.18 9.77 -10.91
CA ASN A 99 14.33 10.91 -11.22
C ASN A 99 13.06 10.51 -11.99
N LEU A 100 13.18 9.55 -12.92
CA LEU A 100 12.05 9.04 -13.68
C LEU A 100 11.06 8.29 -12.78
N PHE A 101 11.56 7.37 -11.97
CA PHE A 101 10.76 6.51 -11.11
C PHE A 101 10.27 7.21 -9.83
N GLY A 102 10.99 8.23 -9.35
CA GLY A 102 10.50 9.09 -8.26
C GLY A 102 9.25 9.89 -8.63
N GLN A 103 8.91 9.96 -9.93
CA GLN A 103 7.68 10.60 -10.40
C GLN A 103 6.64 9.60 -10.91
N ARG A 104 7.03 8.37 -11.25
CA ARG A 104 6.20 7.39 -11.97
C ARG A 104 6.60 5.97 -11.56
N LEU A 105 5.68 5.16 -11.06
CA LEU A 105 6.02 3.77 -10.68
C LEU A 105 6.28 2.90 -11.92
N VAL A 106 5.38 3.02 -12.90
CA VAL A 106 5.41 2.22 -14.10
C VAL A 106 5.60 3.15 -15.28
N VAL A 107 6.56 2.81 -16.15
CA VAL A 107 6.83 3.59 -17.36
C VAL A 107 6.75 2.69 -18.57
N THR A 108 6.41 3.27 -19.72
CA THR A 108 6.45 2.55 -20.99
C THR A 108 7.88 2.50 -21.52
N GLY A 109 8.16 1.55 -22.40
CA GLY A 109 9.43 1.53 -23.14
C GLY A 109 9.70 2.82 -23.92
N GLU A 110 8.65 3.45 -24.46
CA GLU A 110 8.76 4.73 -25.15
C GLU A 110 9.19 5.87 -24.21
N THR A 111 8.73 5.85 -22.96
CA THR A 111 9.16 6.80 -21.92
C THR A 111 10.65 6.63 -21.63
N LEU A 112 11.14 5.39 -21.45
CA LEU A 112 12.56 5.12 -21.28
C LEU A 112 13.36 5.56 -22.50
N ARG A 113 12.91 5.19 -23.69
CA ARG A 113 13.52 5.57 -24.96
C ARG A 113 13.69 7.08 -25.08
N SER A 114 12.62 7.84 -24.82
CA SER A 114 12.66 9.30 -24.86
C SER A 114 13.53 9.90 -23.77
N ARG A 115 13.54 9.31 -22.56
CA ARG A 115 14.32 9.82 -21.42
C ARG A 115 15.83 9.70 -21.68
N PHE A 116 16.25 8.59 -22.25
CA PHE A 116 17.65 8.28 -22.57
C PHE A 116 18.04 8.64 -24.02
N SER A 117 17.13 9.27 -24.77
CA SER A 117 17.33 9.66 -26.17
C SER A 117 17.79 8.50 -27.08
N LEU A 118 17.26 7.30 -26.85
CA LEU A 118 17.64 6.08 -27.57
C LEU A 118 16.94 6.01 -28.93
N ALA A 119 17.60 5.37 -29.90
CA ALA A 119 16.92 4.99 -31.13
C ALA A 119 15.91 3.85 -30.87
N ILE A 120 14.92 3.73 -31.75
CA ILE A 120 13.80 2.78 -31.58
C ILE A 120 14.31 1.34 -31.47
N ASP A 121 15.25 0.95 -32.31
CA ASP A 121 15.72 -0.45 -32.37
C ASP A 121 16.69 -0.82 -31.24
N ASP A 122 17.16 0.15 -30.45
CA ASP A 122 18.16 -0.06 -29.39
C ASP A 122 17.54 -0.06 -27.98
N LEU A 123 16.23 0.21 -27.89
CA LEU A 123 15.48 0.20 -26.63
C LEU A 123 15.51 -1.18 -25.96
N ASP A 124 15.23 -2.25 -26.72
CA ASP A 124 15.14 -3.61 -26.17
C ASP A 124 16.48 -4.02 -25.56
N PHE A 125 17.59 -3.76 -26.26
CA PHE A 125 18.94 -4.01 -25.76
C PHE A 125 19.21 -3.24 -24.47
N PHE A 126 18.95 -1.92 -24.44
CA PHE A 126 19.20 -1.12 -23.25
C PHE A 126 18.38 -1.56 -22.04
N VAL A 127 17.12 -1.91 -22.27
CA VAL A 127 16.22 -2.43 -21.24
C VAL A 127 16.73 -3.75 -20.68
N ASP A 128 17.21 -4.65 -21.52
CA ASP A 128 17.76 -5.93 -21.08
C ASP A 128 19.02 -5.71 -20.23
N GLU A 129 19.92 -4.80 -20.63
CA GLU A 129 21.09 -4.41 -19.82
C GLU A 129 20.70 -3.85 -18.43
N LEU A 130 19.62 -3.05 -18.37
CA LEU A 130 19.08 -2.52 -17.11
C LEU A 130 18.42 -3.60 -16.25
N ALA A 131 17.71 -4.55 -16.87
CA ALA A 131 17.03 -5.62 -16.16
C ALA A 131 18.01 -6.65 -15.60
N GLU A 132 19.04 -7.02 -16.35
CA GLU A 132 20.11 -7.93 -15.91
C GLU A 132 20.89 -7.41 -14.70
N ARG A 133 20.95 -6.08 -14.56
CA ARG A 133 21.62 -5.39 -13.46
C ARG A 133 20.66 -4.97 -12.35
N ASP A 134 19.40 -5.43 -12.36
CA ASP A 134 18.41 -5.12 -11.33
C ASP A 134 18.06 -3.61 -11.18
N TYR A 135 18.28 -2.79 -12.22
CA TYR A 135 17.84 -1.39 -12.25
C TYR A 135 16.35 -1.26 -12.53
N VAL A 136 15.81 -2.12 -13.40
CA VAL A 136 14.39 -2.13 -13.76
C VAL A 136 13.85 -3.54 -13.78
N ARG A 137 12.53 -3.68 -13.62
CA ARG A 137 11.82 -4.95 -13.86
C ARG A 137 10.85 -4.76 -15.01
N ARG A 138 10.83 -5.73 -15.93
CA ARG A 138 9.89 -5.76 -17.05
C ARG A 138 8.57 -6.39 -16.64
N ILE A 139 7.46 -5.73 -16.95
CA ILE A 139 6.10 -6.20 -16.84
C ILE A 139 5.57 -6.36 -18.26
N THR A 140 5.49 -7.61 -18.74
CA THR A 140 4.97 -7.92 -20.07
C THR A 140 3.45 -7.85 -20.05
N ALA A 141 2.87 -6.92 -20.81
CA ALA A 141 1.42 -6.72 -20.88
C ALA A 141 0.94 -6.75 -22.34
N GLY A 142 0.63 -7.95 -22.83
CA GLY A 142 0.16 -8.16 -24.19
C GLY A 142 1.18 -7.75 -25.26
N LYS A 143 0.96 -6.61 -25.93
CA LYS A 143 1.84 -6.08 -27.00
C LYS A 143 2.72 -4.92 -26.54
N ARG A 144 2.62 -4.50 -25.29
CA ARG A 144 3.38 -3.38 -24.73
C ARG A 144 4.15 -3.87 -23.52
N ASP A 145 5.38 -3.41 -23.41
CA ASP A 145 6.18 -3.62 -22.23
C ASP A 145 6.13 -2.39 -21.33
N TYR A 146 5.95 -2.68 -20.05
CA TYR A 146 5.99 -1.72 -18.98
C TYR A 146 7.18 -2.03 -18.08
N TYR A 147 7.71 -1.01 -17.42
CA TYR A 147 8.90 -1.11 -16.60
C TYR A 147 8.66 -0.47 -15.25
N THR A 148 9.10 -1.14 -14.20
CA THR A 148 9.06 -0.66 -12.82
C THR A 148 10.47 -0.62 -12.24
N ILE A 149 10.62 0.04 -11.10
CA ILE A 149 11.87 0.16 -10.36
C ILE A 149 12.41 -1.22 -9.96
N GLY A 150 13.69 -1.45 -10.23
CA GLY A 150 14.41 -2.65 -9.82
C GLY A 150 15.04 -2.51 -8.42
N PRO A 151 15.43 -3.63 -7.79
CA PRO A 151 16.03 -3.66 -6.44
C PRO A 151 17.19 -2.67 -6.25
N GLN A 152 18.05 -2.49 -7.24
CA GLN A 152 19.22 -1.62 -7.14
C GLN A 152 18.82 -0.13 -6.97
N LEU A 153 17.66 0.26 -7.49
CA LEU A 153 17.15 1.61 -7.36
C LEU A 153 16.26 1.79 -6.12
N LYS A 154 15.62 0.73 -5.61
CA LYS A 154 14.79 0.80 -4.40
C LYS A 154 15.58 1.25 -3.16
N GLU A 155 16.88 0.97 -3.07
CA GLU A 155 17.73 1.45 -1.96
C GLU A 155 18.05 2.96 -2.01
N HIS A 156 17.81 3.60 -3.17
CA HIS A 156 18.17 4.99 -3.44
C HIS A 156 16.98 5.90 -3.75
N ALA A 157 15.84 5.31 -4.12
CA ALA A 157 14.58 6.01 -4.21
C ALA A 157 13.94 5.97 -2.82
N ASP A 158 13.89 7.11 -2.12
CA ASP A 158 12.91 7.23 -1.04
C ASP A 158 11.53 7.00 -1.68
N ASP A 159 10.82 5.96 -1.27
CA ASP A 159 9.53 5.51 -1.81
C ASP A 159 8.37 6.49 -1.49
N VAL A 160 8.64 7.81 -1.51
CA VAL A 160 7.74 8.88 -1.03
C VAL A 160 6.71 9.32 -2.08
N GLY A 161 6.51 8.54 -3.13
CA GLY A 161 5.81 9.01 -4.33
C GLY A 161 4.42 8.42 -4.51
N LEU A 162 4.30 7.10 -4.41
CA LEU A 162 3.12 6.40 -4.91
C LEU A 162 2.07 6.21 -3.85
N ASP A 163 2.43 5.65 -2.70
CA ASP A 163 1.52 5.38 -1.59
C ASP A 163 0.74 6.63 -1.19
N SER A 164 1.46 7.74 -1.05
CA SER A 164 0.87 9.05 -0.75
C SER A 164 -0.04 9.57 -1.86
N ARG A 165 0.24 9.26 -3.13
CA ARG A 165 -0.60 9.66 -4.26
C ARG A 165 -1.83 8.76 -4.40
N LEU A 166 -1.67 7.45 -4.24
CA LEU A 166 -2.77 6.50 -4.23
C LEU A 166 -3.73 6.84 -3.09
N GLN A 167 -3.20 7.08 -1.89
CA GLN A 167 -3.99 7.52 -0.74
C GLN A 167 -4.64 8.89 -0.99
N SER A 168 -3.94 9.86 -1.58
CA SER A 168 -4.50 11.19 -1.85
C SER A 168 -5.59 11.20 -2.94
N GLU A 169 -5.55 10.27 -3.89
CA GLU A 169 -6.57 10.13 -4.94
C GLU A 169 -7.64 9.09 -4.56
N ALA A 170 -7.43 8.33 -3.48
CA ALA A 170 -8.43 7.45 -2.94
C ALA A 170 -9.60 8.26 -2.38
N SER A 171 -10.79 7.67 -2.47
CA SER A 171 -12.01 8.14 -1.83
C SER A 171 -12.57 7.00 -1.02
N ASP A 172 -12.72 7.20 0.28
CA ASP A 172 -13.15 6.16 1.22
C ASP A 172 -12.20 4.95 1.13
N GLY A 173 -10.90 5.21 1.02
CA GLY A 173 -9.85 4.20 0.85
C GLY A 173 -9.84 3.39 -0.45
N LYS A 174 -10.75 3.67 -1.39
CA LYS A 174 -10.79 3.05 -2.72
C LYS A 174 -10.36 4.01 -3.82
N ILE A 175 -9.78 3.47 -4.90
CA ILE A 175 -9.48 4.20 -6.12
C ILE A 175 -10.17 3.55 -7.32
N ALA A 176 -10.81 4.36 -8.16
CA ALA A 176 -11.45 3.89 -9.38
C ALA A 176 -10.40 3.62 -10.46
N HIS A 177 -10.73 2.76 -11.43
CA HIS A 177 -9.79 2.35 -12.48
C HIS A 177 -9.17 3.51 -13.27
N GLY A 178 -9.97 4.52 -13.65
CA GLY A 178 -9.46 5.68 -14.39
C GLY A 178 -8.52 6.56 -13.55
N ASP A 179 -8.79 6.69 -12.26
CA ASP A 179 -7.96 7.48 -11.34
C ASP A 179 -6.65 6.74 -11.04
N LEU A 180 -6.71 5.42 -10.93
CA LEU A 180 -5.51 4.59 -10.84
C LEU A 180 -4.62 4.76 -12.08
N GLU A 181 -5.18 4.72 -13.29
CA GLU A 181 -4.45 4.98 -14.54
C GLU A 181 -3.79 6.38 -14.54
N SER A 182 -4.47 7.38 -13.98
CA SER A 182 -3.94 8.73 -13.82
C SER A 182 -2.74 8.78 -12.86
N VAL A 183 -2.83 8.08 -11.72
CA VAL A 183 -1.75 8.02 -10.72
C VAL A 183 -0.50 7.31 -11.27
N ILE A 184 -0.69 6.19 -11.97
CA ILE A 184 0.43 5.40 -12.51
C ILE A 184 0.91 5.89 -13.88
N ASP A 185 0.19 6.83 -14.52
CA ASP A 185 0.46 7.41 -15.85
C ASP A 185 0.60 6.36 -16.97
N VAL A 186 -0.05 5.20 -16.80
CA VAL A 186 -0.09 4.10 -17.77
C VAL A 186 -1.44 3.40 -17.72
N ALA A 187 -1.75 2.65 -18.78
CA ALA A 187 -2.95 1.82 -18.80
C ALA A 187 -2.87 0.72 -17.73
N ALA A 188 -3.93 0.60 -16.93
CA ALA A 188 -4.05 -0.33 -15.81
C ALA A 188 -4.45 -1.73 -16.32
N THR A 189 -3.62 -2.28 -17.21
CA THR A 189 -3.81 -3.63 -17.75
C THR A 189 -3.76 -4.68 -16.64
N SER A 190 -4.35 -5.86 -16.86
CA SER A 190 -4.38 -6.94 -15.86
C SER A 190 -3.00 -7.33 -15.33
N ASP A 191 -1.94 -7.20 -16.14
CA ASP A 191 -0.57 -7.50 -15.71
C ASP A 191 0.02 -6.40 -14.81
N VAL A 192 -0.35 -5.13 -15.06
CA VAL A 192 0.03 -4.00 -14.20
C VAL A 192 -0.73 -4.06 -12.87
N ILE A 193 -2.04 -4.32 -12.89
CA ILE A 193 -2.84 -4.51 -11.68
C ILE A 193 -2.28 -5.65 -10.83
N ARG A 194 -1.99 -6.81 -11.43
CA ARG A 194 -1.40 -7.95 -10.71
C ARG A 194 -0.03 -7.62 -10.09
N TYR A 195 0.74 -6.74 -10.73
CA TYR A 195 1.99 -6.26 -10.16
C TYR A 195 1.75 -5.37 -8.94
N LEU A 196 0.85 -4.38 -9.05
CA LEU A 196 0.52 -3.47 -7.96
C LEU A 196 -0.04 -4.23 -6.73
N ASP A 197 -0.90 -5.22 -6.98
CA ASP A 197 -1.47 -6.12 -5.96
C ASP A 197 -0.41 -7.00 -5.29
N ARG A 198 0.56 -7.51 -6.06
CA ARG A 198 1.65 -8.31 -5.49
C ARG A 198 2.60 -7.49 -4.62
N GLU A 199 2.86 -6.24 -4.99
CA GLU A 199 3.82 -5.39 -4.28
C GLU A 199 3.20 -4.66 -3.08
N GLY A 200 1.90 -4.84 -2.83
CA GLY A 200 1.23 -4.28 -1.66
C GLY A 200 0.76 -2.82 -1.83
N TYR A 201 0.47 -2.41 -3.06
CA TYR A 201 -0.03 -1.04 -3.30
C TYR A 201 -1.56 -0.96 -3.26
N ILE A 202 -2.21 -1.99 -3.81
CA ILE A 202 -3.66 -2.04 -3.97
C ILE A 202 -4.16 -3.47 -3.79
N VAL A 203 -5.46 -3.65 -3.56
CA VAL A 203 -6.15 -4.94 -3.65
C VAL A 203 -7.27 -4.84 -4.68
N ASP A 204 -7.28 -5.75 -5.65
CA ASP A 204 -8.28 -5.77 -6.74
C ASP A 204 -9.66 -6.24 -6.25
N LEU A 205 -10.67 -5.37 -6.39
CA LEU A 205 -12.06 -5.62 -6.03
C LEU A 205 -12.96 -5.85 -7.27
N ASP A 206 -12.39 -6.31 -8.39
CA ASP A 206 -13.02 -6.47 -9.71
C ASP A 206 -13.49 -5.13 -10.31
N GLY A 207 -12.54 -4.23 -10.57
CA GLY A 207 -12.79 -2.97 -11.28
C GLY A 207 -12.81 -1.71 -10.39
N GLU A 208 -12.79 -1.91 -9.08
CA GLU A 208 -12.37 -0.93 -8.08
C GLU A 208 -11.16 -1.48 -7.34
N TYR A 209 -10.34 -0.62 -6.75
CA TYR A 209 -9.11 -1.02 -6.08
C TYR A 209 -9.07 -0.43 -4.67
N LEU A 210 -8.90 -1.28 -3.66
CA LEU A 210 -8.64 -0.83 -2.30
C LEU A 210 -7.17 -0.42 -2.21
N VAL A 211 -6.86 0.75 -1.67
CA VAL A 211 -5.47 1.19 -1.46
C VAL A 211 -4.99 0.70 -0.10
N GLU A 212 -3.84 0.00 -0.04
CA GLU A 212 -3.38 -0.61 1.22
C GLU A 212 -3.13 0.43 2.32
N GLU A 213 -2.48 1.54 1.98
CA GLU A 213 -2.23 2.65 2.92
C GLU A 213 -3.49 3.43 3.31
N ALA A 214 -4.65 3.10 2.73
CA ALA A 214 -5.94 3.71 3.05
C ALA A 214 -6.95 2.69 3.61
N ILE A 215 -6.48 1.52 4.08
CA ILE A 215 -7.34 0.51 4.72
C ILE A 215 -8.08 1.09 5.93
N ASP A 216 -7.41 1.90 6.76
CA ASP A 216 -8.03 2.55 7.92
C ASP A 216 -9.20 3.47 7.52
N GLU A 217 -9.02 4.25 6.44
CA GLU A 217 -10.07 5.12 5.90
C GLU A 217 -11.24 4.30 5.38
N TYR A 218 -10.96 3.20 4.67
CA TYR A 218 -12.01 2.31 4.20
C TYR A 218 -12.75 1.61 5.34
N ALA A 219 -12.03 1.17 6.38
CA ALA A 219 -12.62 0.56 7.57
C ALA A 219 -13.54 1.55 8.30
N GLN A 220 -13.14 2.82 8.38
CA GLN A 220 -13.97 3.90 8.93
C GLN A 220 -15.22 4.16 8.08
N PHE A 221 -15.08 4.16 6.75
CA PHE A 221 -16.21 4.27 5.84
C PHE A 221 -17.20 3.12 6.05
N LEU A 222 -16.72 1.87 6.07
CA LEU A 222 -17.56 0.69 6.29
C LEU A 222 -18.28 0.76 7.64
N ALA A 223 -17.58 1.14 8.71
CA ALA A 223 -18.16 1.33 10.03
C ALA A 223 -19.30 2.36 10.01
N THR A 224 -19.11 3.48 9.32
CA THR A 224 -20.13 4.52 9.18
C THR A 224 -21.38 3.99 8.45
N GLU A 225 -21.19 3.19 7.40
CA GLU A 225 -22.30 2.64 6.59
C GLU A 225 -23.11 1.56 7.32
N ILE A 226 -22.53 0.89 8.32
CA ILE A 226 -23.21 -0.15 9.10
C ILE A 226 -23.61 0.31 10.51
N GLU A 227 -23.19 1.49 10.95
CA GLU A 227 -23.36 2.01 12.32
C GLU A 227 -24.79 1.86 12.83
N GLU A 228 -25.78 2.34 12.06
CA GLU A 228 -27.20 2.28 12.44
C GLU A 228 -27.68 0.82 12.62
N ALA A 229 -27.22 -0.11 11.78
CA ALA A 229 -27.63 -1.51 11.90
C ALA A 229 -27.03 -2.17 13.14
N VAL A 230 -25.76 -1.86 13.44
CA VAL A 230 -25.09 -2.35 14.64
C VAL A 230 -25.73 -1.74 15.90
N GLU A 231 -26.05 -0.45 15.89
CA GLU A 231 -26.74 0.23 17.00
C GLU A 231 -28.10 -0.42 17.28
N ASN A 232 -28.90 -0.66 16.24
CA ASN A 232 -30.20 -1.35 16.36
C ASN A 232 -30.08 -2.76 16.96
N GLU A 233 -29.00 -3.49 16.64
CA GLU A 233 -28.75 -4.82 17.21
C GLU A 233 -28.45 -4.74 18.72
N PHE A 234 -27.71 -3.70 19.14
CA PHE A 234 -27.53 -3.40 20.56
C PHE A 234 -28.85 -3.02 21.22
N GLU A 235 -29.67 -2.16 20.63
CA GLU A 235 -30.99 -1.80 21.19
C GLU A 235 -31.87 -3.04 21.42
N GLY A 236 -31.91 -3.94 20.43
CA GLY A 236 -32.65 -5.22 20.51
C GLY A 236 -32.13 -6.16 21.60
N SER A 237 -30.87 -5.99 22.01
CA SER A 237 -30.16 -6.84 22.97
C SER A 237 -29.95 -6.17 24.33
N SER A 238 -30.75 -5.15 24.66
CA SER A 238 -30.62 -4.38 25.91
C SER A 238 -29.25 -3.73 26.07
N TYR A 239 -28.67 -3.29 24.96
CA TYR A 239 -27.39 -2.58 24.86
C TYR A 239 -26.16 -3.38 25.29
N VAL A 240 -26.25 -4.72 25.28
CA VAL A 240 -25.13 -5.61 25.57
C VAL A 240 -25.14 -6.82 24.63
N LEU A 241 -23.96 -7.17 24.11
CA LEU A 241 -23.74 -8.34 23.26
C LEU A 241 -22.52 -9.11 23.77
N ARG A 242 -22.41 -10.40 23.45
CA ARG A 242 -21.12 -11.08 23.60
C ARG A 242 -20.13 -10.54 22.58
N SER A 243 -18.84 -10.52 22.92
CA SER A 243 -17.79 -10.05 21.99
C SER A 243 -17.84 -10.78 20.64
N GLY A 244 -18.01 -12.12 20.65
CA GLY A 244 -18.13 -12.88 19.41
C GLY A 244 -19.45 -12.67 18.65
N GLU A 245 -20.51 -12.22 19.32
CA GLU A 245 -21.77 -11.83 18.65
C GLU A 245 -21.60 -10.48 17.96
N PHE A 246 -20.99 -9.49 18.64
CA PHE A 246 -20.65 -8.20 18.06
C PHE A 246 -19.75 -8.35 16.82
N GLU A 247 -18.71 -9.18 16.90
CA GLU A 247 -17.84 -9.48 15.75
C GLU A 247 -18.61 -10.05 14.55
N GLN A 248 -19.53 -10.98 14.81
CA GLN A 248 -20.36 -11.59 13.77
C GLN A 248 -21.35 -10.60 13.17
N VAL A 249 -21.95 -9.74 13.99
CA VAL A 249 -22.87 -8.69 13.50
C VAL A 249 -22.12 -7.77 12.54
N VAL A 250 -20.95 -7.27 12.93
CA VAL A 250 -20.13 -6.41 12.07
C VAL A 250 -19.77 -7.10 10.76
N GLU A 251 -19.26 -8.34 10.83
CA GLU A 251 -18.91 -9.11 9.63
C GLU A 251 -20.13 -9.32 8.70
N ASN A 252 -21.27 -9.74 9.25
CA ASN A 252 -22.49 -9.98 8.48
C ASN A 252 -23.04 -8.71 7.84
N GLU A 253 -23.03 -7.59 8.56
CA GLU A 253 -23.53 -6.31 8.06
C GLU A 253 -22.63 -5.77 6.93
N ILE A 254 -21.31 -6.00 7.00
CA ILE A 254 -20.39 -5.69 5.91
C ILE A 254 -20.65 -6.63 4.72
N ASP A 255 -20.64 -7.94 4.91
CA ASP A 255 -20.84 -8.92 3.83
C ASP A 255 -22.19 -8.78 3.12
N THR A 256 -23.22 -8.29 3.82
CA THR A 256 -24.55 -8.05 3.25
C THR A 256 -24.57 -6.86 2.30
N ARG A 257 -23.75 -5.83 2.56
CA ARG A 257 -23.72 -4.57 1.78
C ARG A 257 -22.57 -4.50 0.79
N PHE A 258 -21.47 -5.18 1.08
CA PHE A 258 -20.20 -5.05 0.37
C PHE A 258 -19.58 -6.44 0.10
N ASP A 259 -19.23 -6.70 -1.15
CA ASP A 259 -18.53 -7.95 -1.53
C ASP A 259 -17.03 -7.94 -1.16
N VAL A 260 -16.55 -6.89 -0.47
CA VAL A 260 -15.12 -6.59 -0.31
C VAL A 260 -14.37 -7.66 0.47
N LEU A 261 -14.94 -8.19 1.55
CA LEU A 261 -14.26 -9.18 2.41
C LEU A 261 -14.01 -10.50 1.67
N SER A 262 -14.82 -10.80 0.66
CA SER A 262 -14.67 -11.99 -0.17
C SER A 262 -13.49 -11.89 -1.15
N LYS A 263 -13.19 -10.67 -1.61
CA LYS A 263 -12.15 -10.35 -2.59
C LYS A 263 -10.82 -10.01 -1.91
N ALA A 264 -10.87 -9.18 -0.86
CA ALA A 264 -9.72 -8.69 -0.13
C ALA A 264 -9.29 -9.62 1.01
N ARG A 265 -9.04 -10.90 0.71
CA ARG A 265 -8.81 -11.93 1.75
C ARG A 265 -7.57 -11.68 2.60
N THR A 266 -6.53 -11.07 2.03
CA THR A 266 -5.28 -10.79 2.73
C THR A 266 -5.47 -9.72 3.80
N VAL A 267 -6.18 -8.64 3.48
CA VAL A 267 -6.38 -7.47 4.34
C VAL A 267 -7.72 -7.48 5.09
N ARG A 268 -8.55 -8.51 4.87
CA ARG A 268 -9.83 -8.71 5.57
C ARG A 268 -9.73 -8.56 7.10
N PRO A 269 -8.72 -9.14 7.79
CA PRO A 269 -8.61 -8.98 9.25
C PRO A 269 -8.45 -7.51 9.67
N GLU A 270 -7.63 -6.75 8.94
CA GLU A 270 -7.35 -5.33 9.20
C GLU A 270 -8.59 -4.47 8.98
N ILE A 271 -9.33 -4.71 7.89
CA ILE A 271 -10.61 -4.04 7.62
C ILE A 271 -11.61 -4.27 8.76
N LEU A 272 -11.77 -5.53 9.19
CA LEU A 272 -12.72 -5.90 10.25
C LEU A 272 -12.30 -5.36 11.62
N GLU A 273 -11.00 -5.34 11.92
CA GLU A 273 -10.46 -4.72 13.13
C GLU A 273 -10.70 -3.21 13.14
N GLY A 274 -10.27 -2.49 12.10
CA GLY A 274 -10.47 -1.04 12.00
C GLY A 274 -11.94 -0.62 12.02
N ALA A 275 -12.84 -1.42 11.44
CA ALA A 275 -14.28 -1.13 11.47
C ALA A 275 -14.85 -1.31 12.88
N ARG A 276 -14.44 -2.36 13.61
CA ARG A 276 -14.84 -2.59 15.01
C ARG A 276 -14.30 -1.52 15.94
N ASP A 277 -13.07 -1.10 15.76
CA ASP A 277 -12.46 -0.02 16.54
C ASP A 277 -13.19 1.30 16.32
N THR A 278 -13.48 1.62 15.05
CA THR A 278 -14.27 2.80 14.70
C THR A 278 -15.67 2.76 15.32
N LEU A 279 -16.37 1.63 15.25
CA LEU A 279 -17.70 1.46 15.88
C LEU A 279 -17.63 1.56 17.40
N THR A 280 -16.57 1.03 18.00
CA THR A 280 -16.32 1.10 19.45
C THR A 280 -16.25 2.56 19.90
N ASP A 281 -15.46 3.37 19.21
CA ASP A 281 -15.32 4.79 19.53
C ASP A 281 -16.61 5.58 19.30
N ARG A 282 -17.32 5.30 18.19
CA ARG A 282 -18.49 6.09 17.77
C ARG A 282 -19.74 5.78 18.57
N LEU A 283 -19.98 4.51 18.88
CA LEU A 283 -21.12 4.06 19.67
C LEU A 283 -20.83 4.14 21.18
N GLY A 284 -19.59 4.43 21.60
CA GLY A 284 -19.20 4.47 23.00
C GLY A 284 -19.27 3.09 23.66
N LEU A 285 -18.71 2.09 22.96
CA LEU A 285 -18.69 0.70 23.42
C LEU A 285 -17.56 0.47 24.43
N GLU A 286 -17.82 -0.34 25.45
CA GLU A 286 -16.78 -0.84 26.36
C GLU A 286 -16.63 -2.35 26.21
N HIS A 287 -15.39 -2.80 25.98
CA HIS A 287 -15.07 -4.22 25.85
C HIS A 287 -14.69 -4.82 27.21
N GLY A 288 -15.59 -5.62 27.75
CA GLY A 288 -15.29 -6.56 28.83
C GLY A 288 -14.55 -7.81 28.32
N ARG A 289 -14.35 -8.79 29.20
CA ARG A 289 -13.67 -10.05 28.81
C ARG A 289 -14.46 -10.88 27.79
N GLU A 290 -15.78 -10.84 27.88
CA GLU A 290 -16.68 -11.65 27.04
C GLU A 290 -17.88 -10.85 26.52
N MET A 291 -18.03 -9.60 26.96
CA MET A 291 -19.17 -8.74 26.67
C MET A 291 -18.70 -7.42 26.07
N VAL A 292 -19.55 -6.85 25.24
CA VAL A 292 -19.43 -5.50 24.70
C VAL A 292 -20.73 -4.79 25.05
N GLU A 293 -20.64 -3.62 25.66
CA GLU A 293 -21.81 -2.85 26.08
C GLU A 293 -21.77 -1.42 25.54
N VAL A 294 -22.94 -0.87 25.21
CA VAL A 294 -23.09 0.56 24.97
C VAL A 294 -23.25 1.22 26.34
N VAL A 295 -22.18 1.85 26.84
CA VAL A 295 -22.01 2.16 28.27
C VAL A 295 -23.19 2.93 28.87
N GLU A 296 -23.56 4.06 28.28
CA GLU A 296 -24.60 4.93 28.84
C GLU A 296 -26.02 4.32 28.72
N PRO A 297 -26.45 3.80 27.56
CA PRO A 297 -27.73 3.10 27.45
C PRO A 297 -27.83 1.85 28.33
N PHE A 298 -26.77 1.05 28.45
CA PHE A 298 -26.76 -0.13 29.30
C PHE A 298 -26.92 0.23 30.79
N ARG A 299 -26.23 1.28 31.25
CA ARG A 299 -26.41 1.83 32.60
C ARG A 299 -27.84 2.29 32.85
N ALA A 300 -28.49 2.91 31.87
CA ALA A 300 -29.89 3.33 31.98
C ALA A 300 -30.83 2.11 32.12
N VAL A 301 -30.61 1.05 31.33
CA VAL A 301 -31.36 -0.21 31.46
C VAL A 301 -31.20 -0.81 32.86
N ALA A 302 -29.96 -0.88 33.36
CA ALA A 302 -29.70 -1.41 34.70
C ALA A 302 -30.38 -0.57 35.79
N GLU A 303 -30.38 0.76 35.64
CA GLU A 303 -31.04 1.68 36.58
C GLU A 303 -32.56 1.54 36.56
N ASP A 304 -33.18 1.46 35.39
CA ASP A 304 -34.63 1.30 35.26
C ASP A 304 -35.12 -0.01 35.87
N HIS A 305 -34.41 -1.12 35.63
CA HIS A 305 -34.71 -2.39 36.28
C HIS A 305 -34.51 -2.33 37.79
N ALA A 306 -33.41 -1.74 38.28
CA ALA A 306 -33.18 -1.57 39.72
C ALA A 306 -34.30 -0.75 40.40
N ARG A 307 -34.75 0.35 39.78
CA ARG A 307 -35.88 1.15 40.28
C ARG A 307 -37.19 0.37 40.30
N ARG A 308 -37.43 -0.45 39.27
CA ARG A 308 -38.64 -1.30 39.18
C ARG A 308 -38.65 -2.31 40.31
N ILE A 309 -37.57 -3.08 40.48
CA ILE A 309 -37.45 -4.10 41.52
C ILE A 309 -37.63 -3.48 42.91
N ARG A 310 -37.03 -2.32 43.18
CA ARG A 310 -37.22 -1.63 44.46
C ARG A 310 -38.67 -1.26 44.71
N SER A 311 -39.36 -0.80 43.66
CA SER A 311 -40.77 -0.43 43.75
C SER A 311 -41.65 -1.65 44.04
N GLU A 312 -41.33 -2.80 43.44
CA GLU A 312 -41.99 -4.09 43.66
C GLU A 312 -41.76 -4.59 45.09
N VAL A 313 -40.50 -4.65 45.56
CA VAL A 313 -40.15 -5.03 46.95
C VAL A 313 -40.86 -4.16 47.98
N LYS A 314 -40.94 -2.83 47.74
CA LYS A 314 -41.69 -1.89 48.60
C LYS A 314 -43.19 -2.16 48.63
N ALA A 315 -43.77 -2.61 47.53
CA ALA A 315 -45.19 -2.89 47.44
C ALA A 315 -45.56 -4.24 48.08
N GLU A 316 -44.62 -5.20 48.06
CA GLU A 316 -44.82 -6.56 48.57
C GLU A 316 -44.56 -6.70 50.08
N THR A 317 -43.82 -5.76 50.67
CA THR A 317 -43.38 -5.85 52.07
C THR A 317 -44.21 -4.95 52.99
N ASP A 318 -44.83 -5.54 54.03
CA ASP A 318 -45.61 -4.79 55.04
C ASP A 318 -44.74 -3.87 55.93
N GLN A 319 -43.47 -4.20 56.11
CA GLN A 319 -42.51 -3.43 56.89
C GLN A 319 -41.16 -3.35 56.17
N LEU A 320 -40.71 -2.12 55.86
CA LEU A 320 -39.44 -1.91 55.14
C LEU A 320 -38.24 -2.44 55.95
N PRO A 321 -37.25 -3.07 55.28
CA PRO A 321 -36.04 -3.59 55.94
C PRO A 321 -35.20 -2.50 56.60
N GLY A 322 -34.52 -2.87 57.68
CA GLY A 322 -33.71 -1.95 58.48
C GLY A 322 -32.25 -1.86 58.03
N THR A 323 -31.79 -2.79 57.20
CA THR A 323 -30.40 -2.87 56.74
C THR A 323 -30.29 -3.17 55.24
N LEU A 324 -29.21 -2.72 54.61
CA LEU A 324 -28.95 -2.94 53.18
C LEU A 324 -28.92 -4.45 52.79
N PRO A 325 -28.31 -5.36 53.58
CA PRO A 325 -28.34 -6.78 53.25
C PRO A 325 -29.75 -7.38 53.20
N GLU A 326 -30.65 -6.96 54.10
CA GLU A 326 -32.05 -7.42 54.09
C GLU A 326 -32.80 -6.93 52.85
N TRP A 327 -32.51 -5.71 52.36
CA TRP A 327 -33.05 -5.21 51.09
C TRP A 327 -32.58 -6.00 49.87
N ILE A 328 -31.35 -6.51 49.89
CA ILE A 328 -30.79 -7.33 48.81
C ILE A 328 -31.43 -8.73 48.87
N GLU A 329 -31.53 -9.33 50.07
CA GLU A 329 -32.12 -10.65 50.26
C GLU A 329 -33.57 -10.72 49.77
N LEU A 330 -34.38 -9.68 50.03
CA LEU A 330 -35.75 -9.60 49.52
C LEU A 330 -35.86 -9.40 47.99
N ALA A 331 -34.78 -8.95 47.34
CA ALA A 331 -34.75 -8.68 45.92
C ALA A 331 -34.16 -9.83 45.08
N GLU A 332 -33.57 -10.86 45.70
CA GLU A 332 -32.89 -11.94 44.96
C GLU A 332 -33.81 -12.67 43.99
N ASP A 333 -35.03 -13.03 44.40
CA ASP A 333 -36.01 -13.68 43.51
C ASP A 333 -36.30 -12.81 42.26
N HIS A 334 -36.42 -11.49 42.45
CA HIS A 334 -36.64 -10.54 41.35
C HIS A 334 -35.42 -10.44 40.41
N PHE A 335 -34.19 -10.56 40.91
CA PHE A 335 -33.00 -10.64 40.07
C PHE A 335 -32.93 -11.96 39.29
N GLU A 336 -33.27 -13.09 39.92
CA GLU A 336 -33.26 -14.40 39.26
C GLU A 336 -34.28 -14.50 38.12
N GLU A 337 -35.42 -13.83 38.26
CA GLU A 337 -36.47 -13.75 37.24
C GLU A 337 -36.14 -12.80 36.08
N LEU A 338 -35.14 -11.92 36.22
CA LEU A 338 -34.76 -10.98 35.17
C LEU A 338 -34.18 -11.74 33.97
N GLN A 339 -34.88 -11.70 32.84
CA GLN A 339 -34.44 -12.30 31.58
C GLN A 339 -34.63 -11.29 30.45
N VAL A 340 -33.52 -10.78 29.92
CA VAL A 340 -33.48 -9.77 28.84
C VAL A 340 -33.02 -10.37 27.51
N SER A 341 -32.36 -11.53 27.55
CA SER A 341 -31.85 -12.23 26.37
C SER A 341 -32.16 -13.73 26.43
N SER A 342 -32.05 -14.40 25.29
CA SER A 342 -32.04 -15.87 25.24
C SER A 342 -30.71 -16.47 25.71
N THR A 343 -29.66 -15.66 25.78
CA THR A 343 -28.31 -16.08 26.16
C THR A 343 -28.09 -15.99 27.67
N THR A 344 -27.78 -17.12 28.32
CA THR A 344 -27.58 -17.18 29.79
C THR A 344 -26.52 -16.21 30.29
N ALA A 345 -25.35 -16.13 29.65
CA ALA A 345 -24.28 -15.24 30.14
C ALA A 345 -24.65 -13.75 30.04
N VAL A 346 -25.42 -13.37 29.02
CA VAL A 346 -25.91 -11.98 28.89
C VAL A 346 -26.87 -11.66 30.03
N ASN A 347 -27.80 -12.58 30.33
CA ASN A 347 -28.70 -12.41 31.48
C ASN A 347 -27.94 -12.34 32.80
N GLU A 348 -26.94 -13.19 33.02
CA GLU A 348 -26.10 -13.14 34.23
C GLU A 348 -25.39 -11.78 34.35
N HIS A 349 -24.80 -11.29 33.26
CA HIS A 349 -24.13 -10.00 33.24
C HIS A 349 -25.09 -8.83 33.55
N VAL A 350 -26.27 -8.83 32.94
CA VAL A 350 -27.32 -7.82 33.20
C VAL A 350 -27.80 -7.89 34.65
N ARG A 351 -28.00 -9.10 35.19
CA ARG A 351 -28.40 -9.30 36.59
C ARG A 351 -27.36 -8.75 37.55
N ASP A 352 -26.08 -8.99 37.29
CA ASP A 352 -25.01 -8.46 38.12
C ASP A 352 -24.96 -6.94 38.09
N ALA A 353 -25.09 -6.32 36.91
CA ALA A 353 -25.17 -4.87 36.77
C ALA A 353 -26.40 -4.27 37.49
N VAL A 354 -27.57 -4.91 37.35
CA VAL A 354 -28.80 -4.51 38.05
C VAL A 354 -28.66 -4.67 39.56
N ARG A 355 -28.07 -5.77 40.05
CA ARG A 355 -27.86 -6.00 41.49
C ARG A 355 -26.92 -4.95 42.08
N GLU A 356 -25.83 -4.63 41.39
CA GLU A 356 -24.91 -3.57 41.80
C GLU A 356 -25.60 -2.20 41.82
N ARG A 357 -26.34 -1.85 40.75
CA ARG A 357 -27.06 -0.58 40.69
C ARG A 357 -28.16 -0.48 41.74
N TYR A 358 -28.89 -1.57 41.99
CA TYR A 358 -29.91 -1.67 43.03
C TYR A 358 -29.32 -1.44 44.41
N ARG A 359 -28.19 -2.09 44.73
CA ARG A 359 -27.50 -1.89 46.00
C ARG A 359 -27.13 -0.42 46.21
N SER A 360 -26.54 0.21 45.20
CA SER A 360 -26.18 1.63 45.25
C SER A 360 -27.41 2.52 45.42
N LEU A 361 -28.48 2.25 44.67
CA LEU A 361 -29.72 3.02 44.73
C LEU A 361 -30.43 2.92 46.09
N VAL A 362 -30.51 1.72 46.67
CA VAL A 362 -31.08 1.52 48.02
C VAL A 362 -30.21 2.23 49.07
N ASN A 363 -28.89 2.13 48.97
CA ASN A 363 -27.98 2.82 49.88
C ASN A 363 -28.18 4.34 49.82
N GLU A 364 -28.19 4.91 48.62
CA GLU A 364 -28.39 6.35 48.40
C GLU A 364 -29.76 6.82 48.94
N GLU A 365 -30.84 6.13 48.59
CA GLU A 365 -32.20 6.63 48.86
C GLU A 365 -32.74 6.26 50.24
N GLU A 366 -32.43 5.08 50.77
CA GLU A 366 -32.95 4.64 52.09
C GLU A 366 -31.98 4.93 53.23
N PHE A 367 -30.68 4.95 52.94
CA PHE A 367 -29.62 5.07 53.95
C PHE A 367 -28.76 6.33 53.78
N GLY A 368 -29.07 7.20 52.81
CA GLY A 368 -28.34 8.46 52.58
C GLY A 368 -26.89 8.27 52.10
N GLY A 369 -26.57 7.11 51.51
CA GLY A 369 -25.24 6.75 51.04
C GLY A 369 -24.26 6.34 52.15
N MET A 370 -24.76 6.03 53.35
CA MET A 370 -23.94 5.74 54.53
C MET A 370 -23.85 4.25 54.89
N ALA A 371 -24.57 3.37 54.18
CA ALA A 371 -24.45 1.92 54.38
C ALA A 371 -23.30 1.38 53.51
N GLU A 372 -22.37 0.64 54.13
CA GLU A 372 -21.30 -0.09 53.43
C GLU A 372 -21.73 -1.52 53.09
#